data_AF-A0A5C4XRT3-F1
#
_entry.id   AF-A0A5C4XRT3-F1
#
_cell.length_a   1.000
_cell.length_b   1.000
_cell.length_c   1.000
_cell.angle_alpha   90.00
_cell.angle_beta   90.00
_cell.angle_gamma   90.00
#
_symmetry.space_group_name_H-M   'P 1'
#
loop_
_entity.id
_entity.type
_entity.pdbx_description
1 polymer ?
#
loop_
_entity_poly.entity_id
_entity_poly.type
_entity_poly.pdbx_seq_one_letter_code
_entity_poly.pdbx_strand_id
1 'polypeptide(L)' 'MSTQRIEEAEIDKAQFVLDAFGGNALAALRSVVADAEHLCSELETASLYLSAGISRGWKPSFLRDE' A
#
# COMPACT_ATOMS: atom_id res chain seq x y z
N MET A 1 11.52 -8.97 -33.58
CA MET A 1 10.91 -9.20 -32.25
C MET A 1 10.63 -7.84 -31.66
N SER A 2 9.43 -7.32 -31.90
CA SER A 2 9.05 -5.95 -31.51
C SER A 2 8.80 -5.94 -30.00
N THR A 3 9.70 -5.32 -29.24
CA THR A 3 9.53 -5.08 -27.80
C THR A 3 8.39 -4.08 -27.66
N GLN A 4 7.19 -4.60 -27.47
CA GLN A 4 5.99 -3.81 -27.18
C GLN A 4 6.25 -3.13 -25.83
N ARG A 5 6.64 -1.85 -25.87
CA ARG A 5 6.55 -0.96 -24.70
C ARG A 5 5.09 -0.97 -24.32
N ILE A 6 4.76 -1.66 -23.23
CA ILE A 6 3.51 -1.47 -22.55
C ILE A 6 3.60 -0.04 -22.01
N GLU A 7 3.15 0.92 -22.81
CA GLU A 7 2.73 2.22 -22.33
C GLU A 7 1.45 1.94 -21.52
N GLU A 8 1.65 1.38 -20.33
CA GLU A 8 0.69 1.46 -19.25
C GLU A 8 0.53 2.96 -19.09
N ALA A 9 -0.62 3.50 -19.50
CA ALA A 9 -0.97 4.88 -19.18
C ALA A 9 -0.76 4.97 -17.68
N GLU A 10 0.33 5.61 -17.26
CA GLU A 10 0.82 5.56 -15.90
C GLU A 10 -0.28 6.20 -15.07
N ILE A 11 -1.14 5.36 -14.49
CA ILE A 11 -2.31 5.83 -13.77
C ILE A 11 -1.73 6.69 -12.66
N ASP A 12 -1.99 7.99 -12.73
CA ASP A 12 -1.58 8.90 -11.69
C ASP A 12 -2.30 8.47 -10.41
N LYS A 13 -1.56 7.77 -9.55
CA LYS A 13 -2.07 7.19 -8.32
C LYS A 13 -2.58 8.27 -7.38
N ALA A 14 -1.99 9.47 -7.43
CA ALA A 14 -2.46 10.59 -6.62
C ALA A 14 -3.81 11.08 -7.13
N GLN A 15 -3.97 11.21 -8.45
CA GLN A 15 -5.26 11.56 -9.05
C GLN A 15 -6.32 10.49 -8.77
N PHE A 16 -5.98 9.21 -8.90
CA PHE A 16 -6.88 8.10 -8.60
C PHE A 16 -7.36 8.14 -7.13
N VAL A 17 -6.45 8.35 -6.18
CA VAL A 17 -6.81 8.50 -4.77
C VAL A 17 -7.67 9.75 -4.58
N LEU A 18 -7.33 10.88 -5.18
CA LEU A 18 -8.11 12.11 -5.06
C LEU A 18 -9.54 11.93 -5.58
N ASP A 19 -9.71 11.25 -6.71
CA ASP A 19 -11.00 10.95 -7.32
C ASP A 19 -11.84 10.01 -6.44
N ALA A 20 -11.21 9.01 -5.80
CA ALA A 20 -11.88 8.11 -4.86
C ALA A 20 -12.46 8.84 -3.63
N PHE A 21 -11.87 9.97 -3.25
CA PHE A 21 -12.37 10.85 -2.17
C PHE A 21 -13.21 12.03 -2.69
N GLY A 22 -13.66 11.98 -3.95
CA GLY A 22 -14.51 13.02 -4.54
C GLY A 22 -13.85 14.39 -4.57
N GLY A 23 -12.53 14.45 -4.74
CA GLY A 23 -11.75 15.69 -4.72
C GLY A 23 -11.42 16.23 -3.32
N ASN A 24 -11.80 15.53 -2.24
CA ASN A 24 -11.43 15.93 -0.88
C ASN A 24 -9.98 15.56 -0.57
N ALA A 25 -9.05 16.47 -0.93
CA ALA A 25 -7.62 16.27 -0.77
C ALA A 25 -7.19 15.97 0.67
N LEU A 26 -7.82 16.60 1.68
CA LEU A 26 -7.45 16.39 3.07
C LEU A 26 -7.85 14.99 3.56
N ALA A 27 -9.03 14.50 3.15
CA ALA A 27 -9.47 13.14 3.46
C ALA A 27 -8.60 12.09 2.76
N ALA A 28 -8.29 12.31 1.48
CA ALA A 28 -7.38 11.46 0.70
C ALA A 28 -5.99 11.34 1.37
N LEU A 29 -5.37 12.47 1.73
CA LEU A 29 -4.07 12.47 2.40
C LEU A 29 -4.12 11.76 3.75
N ARG A 30 -5.17 11.99 4.55
CA ARG A 30 -5.36 11.28 5.84
C ARG A 30 -5.46 9.78 5.65
N SER A 31 -6.15 9.32 4.61
CA SER A 31 -6.24 7.89 4.30
C SER A 31 -4.86 7.31 3.95
N VAL A 32 -4.13 7.96 3.04
CA VAL A 32 -2.80 7.49 2.62
C VAL A 32 -1.82 7.46 3.79
N VAL A 33 -1.85 8.48 4.65
CA VAL A 33 -1.01 8.51 5.86
C VAL A 33 -1.37 7.35 6.79
N ALA A 34 -2.66 7.09 7.02
CA ALA A 34 -3.09 6.00 7.87
C ALA A 34 -2.73 4.61 7.29
N ASP A 35 -2.75 4.45 5.96
CA ASP A 35 -2.31 3.23 5.30
C ASP A 35 -0.80 3.02 5.44
N ALA A 36 -0.01 4.10 5.36
CA ALA A 36 1.43 4.07 5.59
C ALA A 36 1.78 3.74 7.05
N GLU A 37 1.06 4.32 8.02
CA GLU A 37 1.21 3.99 9.45
C GLU A 37 0.91 2.52 9.72
N HIS A 38 -0.17 2.00 9.12
CA HIS A 38 -0.53 0.58 9.23
C HIS A 38 0.56 -0.32 8.65
N LEU A 39 1.08 0.00 7.46
CA LEU A 39 2.17 -0.75 6.85
C LEU A 39 3.44 -0.75 7.72
N CYS A 40 3.78 0.40 8.32
CA CYS A 40 4.91 0.48 9.25
C CYS A 40 4.71 -0.45 10.47
N SER A 41 3.50 -0.50 11.03
CA SER A 41 3.17 -1.39 12.14
C SER A 41 3.25 -2.88 11.76
N GLU A 42 2.74 -3.23 10.57
CA GLU A 42 2.84 -4.58 10.02
C GLU A 42 4.30 -4.98 9.76
N LEU A 43 5.14 -4.06 9.29
CA LEU A 43 6.57 -4.31 9.08
C LEU A 43 7.34 -4.44 10.40
N GLU A 44 7.02 -3.64 11.41
CA GLU A 44 7.58 -3.78 12.75
C GLU A 44 7.20 -5.13 13.34
N THR A 45 5.93 -5.51 13.25
CA THR A 45 5.42 -6.83 13.62
C THR A 45 6.17 -7.91 12.86
N ALA A 46 6.22 -7.85 11.53
CA ALA A 46 6.94 -8.80 10.69
C ALA A 46 8.40 -8.95 11.13
N SER A 47 9.10 -7.84 11.40
CA SER A 47 10.49 -7.83 11.85
C SER A 47 10.68 -8.57 13.19
N LEU A 48 9.77 -8.36 14.15
CA LEU A 48 9.75 -9.07 15.43
C LEU A 48 9.52 -10.58 15.24
N TYR A 49 8.59 -10.98 14.37
CA TYR A 49 8.27 -12.39 14.08
C TYR A 49 9.29 -13.09 13.16
N LEU A 50 9.99 -12.32 12.32
CA LEU A 50 11.09 -12.79 11.45
C LEU A 50 12.40 -12.93 12.23
N SER A 51 12.49 -12.37 13.44
CA SER A 51 13.59 -12.68 14.34
C SER A 51 13.55 -14.18 14.74
N ALA A 52 14.56 -14.91 14.27
CA ALA A 52 14.95 -16.29 14.55
C ALA A 52 14.02 -17.49 14.22
N GLY A 53 12.86 -17.31 13.57
CA GLY A 53 12.21 -18.43 12.86
C GLY A 53 10.77 -18.79 13.23
N ILE A 54 9.99 -17.85 13.77
CA ILE A 54 8.62 -18.11 14.24
C ILE A 54 7.55 -17.87 13.17
N SER A 55 7.86 -17.12 12.10
CA SER A 55 6.84 -16.63 11.16
C SER A 55 6.11 -17.71 10.37
N ARG A 56 6.57 -18.97 10.31
CA ARG A 56 5.89 -20.16 9.72
C ARG A 56 4.99 -19.88 8.49
N GLY A 57 5.41 -19.00 7.59
CA GLY A 57 4.67 -18.68 6.35
C GLY A 57 3.67 -17.51 6.45
N TRP A 58 3.68 -16.73 7.53
CA TRP A 58 2.91 -15.48 7.63
C TRP A 58 3.44 -14.43 6.63
N LYS A 59 2.52 -13.76 5.95
CA LYS A 59 2.81 -12.73 4.93
C LYS A 59 1.98 -11.48 5.26
N PRO A 60 2.61 -10.29 5.36
CA PRO A 60 1.87 -9.07 5.67
C PRO A 60 0.80 -8.79 4.62
N SER A 61 -0.39 -8.41 5.07
CA SER A 61 -1.50 -7.99 4.22
C SER A 61 -1.43 -6.48 3.99
N PHE A 62 -1.77 -6.04 2.79
CA PHE A 62 -1.82 -4.62 2.42
C PHE A 62 -3.24 -4.02 2.50
N LEU A 63 -4.22 -4.82 2.93
CA LEU A 63 -5.63 -4.42 3.05
C LEU A 63 -5.97 -4.15 4.52
N ARG A 64 -6.66 -3.03 4.79
CA ARG A 64 -7.19 -2.73 6.13
C ARG A 64 -8.49 -3.50 6.34
N ASP A 65 -8.62 -4.14 7.50
CA ASP A 65 -9.88 -4.77 7.91
C ASP A 65 -10.92 -3.68 8.21
N GLU A 66 -12.13 -3.86 7.65
CA GLU A 66 -13.26 -2.90 7.69
C GLU A 66 -13.97 -2.83 9.05
#